data_AF-A0A3M1NNU4-F1
#
_entry.id   AF-A0A3M1NNU4-F1
#
_cell.length_a   1.000
_cell.length_b   1.000
_cell.length_c   1.000
_cell.angle_alpha   90.00
_cell.angle_beta   90.00
_cell.angle_gamma   90.00
#
_symmetry.space_group_name_H-M   'P 1'
#
loop_
_entity.id
_entity.type
_entity.pdbx_description
1 polymer ?
#
loop_
_entity_poly.entity_id
_entity_poly.type
_entity_poly.pdbx_seq_one_letter_code
_entity_poly.pdbx_strand_id
1 'polypeptide(L)'
;MSRIEEFETLRRAATQELQRLQGQFESVGLTWSLLEIDPDAQGDNEEPHTVELRIWFYRDDEPVDFLEYFLFRDGAVVASEEDVRAWIREDAKDVIAKQRRG
;
A
#
# COMPACT_ATOMS: atom_id res chain seq x y z
N MET A 1 -20.56 7.29 8.78
CA MET A 1 -19.49 6.95 7.83
C MET A 1 -19.30 5.44 7.93
N SER A 2 -19.22 4.73 6.80
CA SER A 2 -19.07 3.27 6.74
C SER A 2 -17.60 2.86 6.59
N ARG A 3 -17.25 1.64 6.99
CA ARG A 3 -15.89 1.08 6.84
C ARG A 3 -15.39 1.10 5.39
N ILE A 4 -16.30 0.92 4.43
CA ILE A 4 -15.98 0.99 3.01
C ILE A 4 -15.55 2.42 2.65
N GLU A 5 -16.22 3.45 3.18
CA GLU A 5 -15.88 4.86 2.93
C GLU A 5 -14.53 5.25 3.57
N GLU A 6 -14.27 4.74 4.79
CA GLU A 6 -12.98 4.94 5.48
C GLU A 6 -11.84 4.30 4.70
N PHE A 7 -12.03 3.06 4.23
CA PHE A 7 -11.05 2.41 3.38
C PHE A 7 -10.84 3.14 2.06
N GLU A 8 -11.91 3.54 1.35
CA GLU A 8 -11.79 4.26 0.08
C GLU A 8 -11.01 5.56 0.24
N THR A 9 -11.11 6.19 1.39
CA THR A 9 -10.33 7.37 1.77
C THR A 9 -8.84 7.03 1.87
N LEU A 10 -8.48 5.97 2.60
CA LEU A 10 -7.08 5.51 2.71
C LEU A 10 -6.52 5.03 1.36
N ARG A 11 -7.31 4.31 0.57
CA ARG A 11 -6.96 3.90 -0.80
C ARG A 11 -6.65 5.10 -1.68
N ARG A 12 -7.49 6.14 -1.62
CA ARG A 12 -7.29 7.37 -2.39
C ARG A 12 -6.01 8.07 -1.95
N ALA A 13 -5.74 8.14 -0.64
CA ALA A 13 -4.51 8.73 -0.10
C ALA A 13 -3.27 7.97 -0.60
N ALA A 14 -3.27 6.64 -0.54
CA ALA A 14 -2.19 5.79 -1.05
C ALA A 14 -1.97 6.00 -2.55
N THR A 15 -3.03 5.96 -3.35
CA THR A 15 -2.97 6.14 -4.81
C THR A 15 -2.37 7.49 -5.18
N GLN A 16 -2.81 8.57 -4.53
CA GLN A 16 -2.28 9.92 -4.76
C GLN A 16 -0.80 10.03 -4.41
N GLU A 17 -0.38 9.43 -3.29
CA GLU A 17 1.01 9.46 -2.87
C GLU A 17 1.91 8.71 -3.84
N LEU A 18 1.49 7.54 -4.27
CA LEU A 18 2.22 6.76 -5.26
C LEU A 18 2.36 7.52 -6.59
N GLN A 19 1.26 8.07 -7.14
CA GLN A 19 1.31 8.89 -8.35
C GLN A 19 2.30 10.08 -8.23
N ARG A 20 2.35 10.73 -7.07
CA ARG A 20 3.33 11.79 -6.79
C ARG A 20 4.77 11.28 -6.80
N LEU A 21 5.02 10.10 -6.26
CA LEU A 21 6.33 9.46 -6.29
C LEU A 21 6.72 9.08 -7.72
N GLN A 22 5.78 8.68 -8.59
CA GLN A 22 6.06 8.30 -9.98
C GLN A 22 6.78 9.40 -10.75
N GLY A 23 6.24 10.62 -10.66
CA GLY A 23 6.81 11.78 -11.34
C GLY A 23 8.19 12.20 -10.81
N GLN A 24 8.63 11.69 -9.65
CA GLN A 24 9.95 11.96 -9.10
C GLN A 24 11.01 10.93 -9.52
N PHE A 25 10.61 9.77 -10.07
CA PHE A 25 11.50 8.63 -10.28
C PHE A 25 11.54 8.14 -11.73
N GLU A 26 11.49 9.05 -12.72
CA GLU A 26 11.48 8.77 -14.18
C GLU A 26 12.54 7.76 -14.70
N SER A 27 13.58 7.43 -13.91
CA SER A 27 14.65 6.49 -14.29
C SER A 27 14.55 5.06 -13.73
N VAL A 28 13.51 4.74 -12.95
CA VAL A 28 13.27 3.36 -12.49
C VAL A 28 11.94 2.91 -13.06
N GLY A 29 11.92 1.84 -13.86
CA GLY A 29 10.72 1.29 -14.52
C GLY A 29 9.74 0.64 -13.56
N LEU A 30 9.37 1.36 -12.48
CA LEU A 30 8.50 0.91 -11.42
C LEU A 30 7.07 1.35 -11.68
N THR A 31 6.23 0.39 -12.05
CA THR A 31 4.78 0.52 -11.91
C THR A 31 4.36 -0.09 -10.58
N TRP A 32 3.22 0.32 -10.06
CA TRP A 32 2.61 -0.31 -8.88
C TRP A 32 1.15 -0.61 -9.09
N SER A 33 0.69 -1.65 -8.41
CA SER A 33 -0.72 -2.02 -8.32
C SER A 33 -1.11 -2.14 -6.87
N LEU A 34 -2.31 -1.67 -6.55
CA LEU A 34 -2.92 -1.83 -5.24
C LEU A 34 -3.69 -3.16 -5.23
N LEU A 35 -3.24 -4.14 -4.44
CA LEU A 35 -3.94 -5.42 -4.34
C LEU A 35 -5.10 -5.37 -3.34
N GLU A 36 -6.08 -6.21 -3.61
CA GLU A 36 -7.41 -6.33 -3.00
C GLU A 36 -7.43 -6.36 -1.47
N ILE A 37 -8.48 -5.72 -0.95
CA ILE A 37 -9.01 -6.00 0.37
C ILE A 37 -9.75 -7.34 0.28
N ASP A 38 -9.43 -8.28 1.15
CA ASP A 38 -10.36 -9.36 1.43
C ASP A 38 -11.11 -9.05 2.72
N PRO A 39 -12.29 -8.42 2.65
CA PRO A 39 -13.11 -8.21 3.84
C PRO A 39 -13.69 -9.52 4.36
N ASP A 40 -13.52 -10.65 3.68
CA ASP A 40 -14.14 -11.95 3.97
C ASP A 40 -13.12 -13.10 4.06
N ALA A 41 -11.81 -12.82 4.17
CA ALA A 41 -10.75 -13.81 4.41
C ALA A 41 -10.92 -14.47 5.79
N GLN A 42 -11.93 -15.33 5.93
CA GLN A 42 -12.15 -16.20 7.07
C GLN A 42 -11.26 -17.42 6.94
N GLY A 43 -10.03 -17.30 7.42
CA GLY A 43 -9.32 -18.46 7.97
C GLY A 43 -9.92 -18.78 9.34
N ASP A 44 -10.29 -20.04 9.58
CA ASP A 44 -11.06 -20.55 10.74
C ASP A 44 -10.50 -20.26 12.17
N ASN A 45 -9.49 -19.39 12.36
CA ASN A 45 -8.94 -19.09 13.68
C ASN A 45 -8.18 -17.76 13.84
N GLU A 46 -8.31 -16.80 12.92
CA GLU A 46 -7.58 -15.53 13.05
C GLU A 46 -8.52 -14.32 13.13
N GLU A 47 -8.08 -13.35 13.92
CA GLU A 47 -8.76 -12.13 14.38
C GLU A 47 -9.44 -11.31 13.25
N PRO A 48 -10.47 -10.50 13.57
CA PRO A 48 -11.42 -9.99 12.58
C PRO A 48 -10.77 -9.08 11.52
N HIS A 49 -10.94 -9.47 10.25
CA HIS A 49 -10.99 -8.62 9.06
C HIS A 49 -9.92 -7.51 9.00
N THR A 50 -8.67 -7.91 8.81
CA THR A 50 -7.58 -6.96 8.57
C THR A 50 -7.57 -6.56 7.11
N VAL A 51 -8.05 -5.35 6.79
CA VAL A 51 -7.88 -4.84 5.42
C VAL A 51 -6.42 -4.50 5.19
N GLU A 52 -5.82 -5.23 4.25
CA GLU A 52 -4.44 -5.10 3.83
C GLU A 52 -4.33 -4.13 2.63
N LEU A 53 -3.39 -3.19 2.70
CA LEU A 53 -2.99 -2.35 1.58
C LEU A 53 -1.66 -2.87 1.06
N ARG A 54 -1.70 -3.65 -0.03
CA ARG A 54 -0.49 -4.16 -0.69
C ARG A 54 -0.14 -3.33 -1.93
N ILE A 55 1.07 -2.83 -2.00
CA ILE A 55 1.62 -2.04 -3.11
C ILE A 55 2.75 -2.83 -3.75
N TRP A 56 2.51 -3.35 -4.94
CA TRP A 56 3.53 -4.06 -5.71
C TRP A 56 4.45 -3.11 -6.44
N PHE A 57 5.73 -3.45 -6.59
CA PHE A 57 6.68 -2.74 -7.43
C PHE A 57 7.09 -3.67 -8.57
N TYR A 58 6.98 -3.20 -9.80
CA TYR A 58 7.32 -3.99 -10.99
C TYR A 58 8.57 -3.44 -11.67
N ARG A 59 9.28 -4.24 -12.45
CA ARG A 59 10.32 -3.81 -13.39
C ARG A 59 10.15 -4.66 -14.65
N ASP A 60 10.01 -4.01 -15.81
CA ASP A 60 9.80 -4.72 -17.09
C ASP A 60 8.65 -5.76 -17.02
N ASP A 61 7.54 -5.36 -16.40
CA ASP A 61 6.34 -6.19 -16.12
C ASP A 61 6.54 -7.36 -15.13
N GLU A 62 7.72 -7.53 -14.52
CA GLU A 62 7.96 -8.52 -13.47
C GLU A 62 7.91 -7.88 -12.06
N PRO A 63 7.20 -8.46 -11.08
CA PRO A 63 7.19 -7.95 -9.70
C PRO A 63 8.58 -8.15 -9.05
N VAL A 64 9.14 -7.08 -8.48
CA VAL A 64 10.48 -7.09 -7.86
C VAL A 64 10.46 -6.90 -6.35
N ASP A 65 9.45 -6.22 -5.81
CA ASP A 65 9.30 -5.97 -4.37
C ASP A 65 7.84 -5.60 -4.07
N PHE A 66 7.45 -5.53 -2.78
CA PHE A 66 6.14 -5.01 -2.37
C PHE A 66 6.19 -4.34 -0.99
N LEU A 67 5.23 -3.44 -0.76
CA LEU A 67 4.95 -2.86 0.56
C LEU A 67 3.58 -3.35 1.02
N GLU A 68 3.44 -3.59 2.32
CA GLU A 68 2.25 -4.16 2.94
C GLU A 68 1.89 -3.35 4.19
N TYR A 69 0.63 -2.91 4.29
CA TYR A 69 0.14 -2.15 5.44
C TYR A 69 -1.18 -2.70 5.95
N PHE A 70 -1.27 -2.87 7.27
CA PHE A 70 -2.50 -3.26 7.96
C PHE A 70 -3.22 -2.01 8.44
N LEU A 71 -4.36 -1.68 7.81
CA LEU A 71 -5.07 -0.42 8.04
C LEU A 71 -6.15 -0.52 9.12
N PHE A 72 -6.49 -1.74 9.55
CA PHE A 72 -7.51 -2.00 10.56
C PHE A 72 -6.97 -2.96 11.62
N ARG A 73 -7.42 -2.78 12.86
CA ARG A 73 -7.18 -3.69 13.98
C ARG A 73 -8.42 -3.72 14.86
N ASP A 74 -8.84 -4.90 15.29
CA ASP A 74 -10.01 -5.07 16.16
C ASP A 74 -11.28 -4.38 15.61
N GLY A 75 -11.43 -4.36 14.29
CA GLY A 75 -12.56 -3.71 13.60
C GLY A 75 -12.54 -2.18 13.56
N ALA A 76 -11.44 -1.56 13.97
CA ALA A 76 -11.23 -0.11 13.92
C ALA A 76 -10.09 0.27 12.96
N VAL A 77 -10.22 1.40 12.26
CA VAL A 77 -9.14 1.99 11.47
C VAL A 77 -8.01 2.40 12.40
N VAL A 78 -6.78 1.94 12.12
CA VAL A 78 -5.58 2.29 12.91
C VAL A 78 -4.66 3.29 12.21
N ALA A 79 -5.00 3.72 11.00
CA ALA A 79 -4.21 4.62 10.19
C ALA A 79 -5.04 5.78 9.66
N SER A 80 -4.50 7.00 9.71
CA SER A 80 -5.05 8.15 9.00
C SER A 80 -4.54 8.22 7.55
N GLU A 81 -5.13 9.09 6.74
CA GLU A 81 -4.58 9.39 5.40
C GLU A 81 -3.13 9.91 5.47
N GLU A 82 -2.80 10.69 6.51
CA GLU A 82 -1.47 11.24 6.69
C GLU A 82 -0.47 10.14 7.02
N ASP A 83 -0.85 9.19 7.87
CA ASP A 83 -0.02 8.02 8.20
C ASP A 83 0.28 7.19 6.95
N VAL A 84 -0.75 6.86 6.17
CA VAL A 84 -0.58 6.11 4.92
C VAL A 84 0.36 6.82 3.95
N ARG A 85 0.23 8.14 3.80
CA ARG A 85 1.13 8.93 2.94
C ARG A 85 2.57 8.93 3.50
N ALA A 86 2.73 9.05 4.81
CA ALA A 86 4.04 9.07 5.45
C ALA A 86 4.77 7.73 5.28
N TRP A 87 4.09 6.61 5.57
CA TRP A 87 4.64 5.26 5.44
C TRP A 87 5.10 4.97 4.01
N ILE A 88 4.23 5.23 3.01
CA ILE A 88 4.57 5.02 1.59
C ILE A 88 5.80 5.86 1.19
N ARG A 89 5.90 7.11 1.65
CA ARG A 89 7.05 7.98 1.34
C ARG A 89 8.35 7.48 1.93
N GLU A 90 8.31 6.92 3.13
CA GLU A 90 9.47 6.39 3.81
C GLU A 90 9.91 5.09 3.14
N ASP A 91 9.02 4.10 3.06
CA ASP A 91 9.37 2.77 2.60
C ASP A 91 9.67 2.70 1.10
N ALA A 92 8.98 3.49 0.27
CA ALA A 92 9.25 3.49 -1.17
C ALA A 92 10.67 3.99 -1.48
N LYS A 93 11.25 4.88 -0.66
CA LYS A 93 12.64 5.32 -0.83
C LYS A 93 13.61 4.17 -0.60
N ASP A 94 13.33 3.32 0.39
CA ASP A 94 14.16 2.17 0.69
C ASP A 94 14.08 1.12 -0.42
N VAL A 95 12.89 0.84 -0.94
CA VAL A 95 12.71 -0.01 -2.13
C VAL A 95 13.54 0.54 -3.30
N ILE A 96 13.41 1.83 -3.61
CA ILE A 96 14.16 2.46 -4.71
C ILE A 96 15.67 2.43 -4.47
N ALA A 97 16.12 2.65 -3.24
CA ALA A 97 17.54 2.62 -2.89
C ALA A 97 18.13 1.22 -3.08
N LYS A 98 17.40 0.16 -2.74
CA LYS A 98 17.80 -1.24 -3.03
C LYS A 98 17.94 -1.46 -4.53
N GLN A 99 17.00 -0.96 -5.33
CA GLN A 99 16.97 -1.15 -6.78
C GLN A 99 18.11 -0.46 -7.55
N ARG A 100 18.79 0.55 -6.97
CA ARG A 100 19.96 1.23 -7.58
C ARG A 100 21.30 0.54 -7.34
N ARG A 101 21.36 -0.41 -6.42
CA ARG A 101 22.61 -1.11 -6.04
C ARG A 101 22.79 -2.44 -6.78
N GLY A 102 21.78 -2.87 -7.54
CA GLY A 102 21.77 -4.10 -8.33
C GLY A 102 22.05 -3.85 -9.80
#